data_AF-A0A1I7SPB9-F1
#
_entry.id   AF-A0A1I7SPB9-F1
#
_cell.length_a   1.000
_cell.length_b   1.000
_cell.length_c   1.000
_cell.angle_alpha   90.00
_cell.angle_beta   90.00
_cell.angle_gamma   90.00
#
_symmetry.space_group_name_H-M   'P 1'
#
loop_
_entity.id
_entity.type
_entity.pdbx_description
1 polymer ?
#
loop_
_entity_poly.entity_id
_entity_poly.type
_entity_poly.pdbx_seq_one_letter_code
_entity_poly.pdbx_strand_id
1 'polypeptide(L)'
;MYRLVLARHFRDEILYFPHNMDFRGRVYPISPHLNHMGDDINRSLLKFARGKEMGKSGFDWLKIHCINLTGLLKRESIESRLAYATTNLGLICDSAENPWTGRKWWMQSEEPWQTLAACIEIRDVLQSGIDPRRFVSHLPIHQDGSCNGFQHYAAMGRDLKGAAEVNLIPSEKPADIYSSVAS
;
A
#
# COMPACT_ATOMS: atom_id res chain seq x y z
N MET A 1 -21.43 3.84 -8.55
CA MET A 1 -22.16 2.82 -9.35
C MET A 1 -21.35 2.37 -10.57
N TYR A 2 -20.95 3.27 -11.49
CA TYR A 2 -20.25 2.91 -12.75
C TYR A 2 -18.93 2.12 -12.59
N ARG A 3 -18.08 2.46 -11.62
CA ARG A 3 -16.81 1.75 -11.37
C ARG A 3 -16.97 0.24 -11.13
N LEU A 4 -17.98 -0.17 -10.36
CA LEU A 4 -18.22 -1.57 -10.03
C LEU A 4 -18.78 -2.34 -11.23
N VAL A 5 -19.57 -1.66 -12.08
CA VAL A 5 -20.05 -2.24 -13.34
C VAL A 5 -18.88 -2.50 -14.28
N LEU A 6 -17.95 -1.55 -14.42
CA LEU A 6 -16.75 -1.73 -15.23
C LEU A 6 -15.83 -2.82 -14.67
N ALA A 7 -15.58 -2.81 -13.35
CA ALA A 7 -14.78 -3.85 -12.71
C ALA A 7 -15.41 -5.25 -12.88
N ARG A 8 -16.74 -5.36 -12.82
CA ARG A 8 -17.45 -6.62 -13.09
C ARG A 8 -17.36 -7.03 -14.57
N HIS A 9 -17.48 -6.07 -15.49
CA HIS A 9 -17.40 -6.32 -16.93
C HIS A 9 -16.02 -6.84 -17.34
N PHE A 10 -14.95 -6.28 -16.78
CA PHE A 10 -13.56 -6.62 -17.08
C PHE A 10 -12.92 -7.60 -16.09
N ARG A 11 -13.70 -8.31 -15.27
CA ARG A 11 -13.17 -9.10 -14.14
C ARG A 11 -12.18 -10.20 -14.56
N ASP A 12 -12.35 -10.72 -15.78
CA ASP A 12 -11.56 -11.82 -16.35
C ASP A 12 -10.65 -11.34 -17.49
N GLU A 13 -10.48 -10.02 -17.64
CA GLU A 13 -9.74 -9.38 -18.74
C GLU A 13 -8.46 -8.71 -18.23
N ILE A 14 -7.46 -8.61 -19.12
CA ILE A 14 -6.23 -7.85 -18.85
C ILE A 14 -6.44 -6.40 -19.28
N LEU A 15 -6.32 -5.47 -18.33
CA LEU A 15 -6.45 -4.04 -18.58
C LEU A 15 -5.09 -3.36 -18.76
N TYR A 16 -5.04 -2.43 -19.71
CA TYR A 16 -3.96 -1.47 -19.89
C TYR A 16 -4.52 -0.06 -19.72
N PHE A 17 -3.80 0.78 -18.99
CA PHE A 17 -4.21 2.17 -18.74
C PHE A 17 -3.29 3.10 -19.54
N PRO A 18 -3.74 3.65 -20.69
CA PRO A 18 -2.99 4.69 -21.39
C PRO A 18 -2.97 5.95 -20.52
N HIS A 19 -1.84 6.65 -20.52
CA HIS A 19 -1.64 7.84 -19.69
C HIS A 19 -1.50 9.11 -20.54
N ASN A 20 -1.93 10.23 -19.97
CA ASN A 20 -1.75 11.58 -20.47
C ASN A 20 -1.01 12.43 -19.42
N MET A 21 -0.58 13.63 -19.79
CA MET A 21 0.22 14.53 -18.96
C MET A 21 -0.46 15.90 -18.80
N ASP A 22 -0.41 16.48 -17.60
CA ASP A 22 -0.82 17.87 -17.39
C ASP A 22 0.27 18.87 -17.84
N PHE A 23 -0.05 20.17 -17.82
CA PHE A 23 0.88 21.23 -18.24
C PHE A 23 2.16 21.33 -17.40
N ARG A 24 2.23 20.66 -16.25
CA ARG A 24 3.39 20.63 -15.34
C ARG A 24 4.15 19.32 -15.41
N GLY A 25 3.74 18.39 -16.26
CA GLY A 25 4.40 17.11 -16.42
C GLY A 25 3.82 15.97 -15.57
N ARG A 26 2.75 16.17 -14.79
CA ARG A 26 2.15 15.10 -13.98
C ARG A 26 1.38 14.14 -14.86
N VAL A 27 1.57 12.85 -14.62
CA VAL A 27 1.05 11.76 -15.46
C VAL A 27 -0.24 11.20 -14.86
N TYR A 28 -1.27 11.02 -15.68
CA TYR A 28 -2.61 10.58 -15.27
C TYR A 28 -3.17 9.52 -16.23
N PRO A 29 -3.85 8.47 -15.74
CA PRO A 29 -4.62 7.57 -16.60
C PRO A 29 -5.72 8.34 -17.36
N ILE A 30 -5.91 8.01 -18.64
CA ILE A 30 -6.98 8.62 -19.44
C ILE A 30 -8.37 8.11 -19.02
N SER A 31 -8.46 6.85 -18.55
CA SER A 31 -9.72 6.25 -18.08
C SER A 31 -10.24 6.97 -16.82
N PRO A 32 -11.43 7.61 -16.85
CA PRO A 32 -11.88 8.44 -15.74
C PRO A 32 -12.56 7.67 -14.60
N HIS A 33 -13.08 6.46 -14.85
CA HIS A 33 -13.96 5.77 -13.90
C HIS A 33 -13.27 4.66 -13.10
N LEU A 34 -12.49 3.82 -13.77
CA LEU A 34 -11.71 2.74 -13.17
C LEU A 34 -10.25 2.93 -13.60
N ASN A 35 -9.40 3.21 -12.62
CA ASN A 35 -7.96 3.34 -12.75
C ASN A 35 -7.30 3.30 -11.36
N HIS A 36 -6.00 3.06 -11.31
CA HIS A 36 -5.22 2.90 -10.06
C HIS A 36 -4.93 4.22 -9.32
N MET A 37 -5.23 5.38 -9.91
CA MET A 37 -5.12 6.68 -9.23
C MET A 37 -6.39 7.09 -8.47
N GLY A 38 -7.46 6.28 -8.55
CA GLY A 38 -8.69 6.49 -7.80
C GLY A 38 -8.53 6.29 -6.29
N ASP A 39 -9.67 6.31 -5.60
CA ASP A 39 -9.78 6.04 -4.16
C ASP A 39 -9.49 4.57 -3.80
N ASP A 40 -9.58 4.25 -2.50
CA ASP A 40 -9.35 2.94 -1.91
C ASP A 40 -10.07 1.78 -2.64
N ILE A 41 -11.35 1.99 -3.02
CA ILE A 41 -12.13 0.99 -3.77
C ILE A 41 -11.52 0.75 -5.15
N ASN A 42 -11.12 1.80 -5.86
CA ASN A 42 -10.50 1.62 -7.18
C ASN A 42 -9.16 0.87 -7.08
N ARG A 43 -8.34 1.20 -6.10
CA ARG A 43 -7.03 0.59 -5.89
C ARG A 43 -7.13 -0.88 -5.48
N SER A 44 -8.03 -1.19 -4.55
CA SER A 44 -8.26 -2.57 -4.08
C SER A 44 -8.84 -3.52 -5.13
N LEU A 45 -9.55 -2.99 -6.13
CA LEU A 45 -10.10 -3.78 -7.23
C LEU A 45 -9.06 -4.17 -8.31
N LEU A 46 -7.89 -3.54 -8.31
CA LEU A 46 -6.87 -3.71 -9.35
C LEU A 46 -5.63 -4.41 -8.78
N LYS A 47 -5.13 -5.38 -9.54
CA LYS A 47 -3.85 -6.06 -9.28
C LYS A 47 -3.04 -6.15 -10.57
N PHE A 48 -1.74 -6.41 -10.46
CA PHE A 48 -0.94 -6.62 -11.67
C PHE A 48 -1.39 -7.88 -12.40
N ALA A 49 -1.62 -7.79 -13.72
CA ALA A 49 -1.95 -8.96 -14.54
C ALA A 49 -0.81 -10.00 -14.54
N ARG A 50 0.44 -9.52 -14.57
CA ARG A 50 1.64 -10.35 -14.45
C ARG A 50 2.16 -10.32 -13.02
N GLY A 51 2.02 -11.44 -12.31
CA GLY A 51 2.59 -11.61 -10.98
C GLY A 51 4.10 -11.83 -10.99
N LYS A 52 4.70 -11.79 -9.81
CA LYS A 52 6.12 -12.10 -9.57
C LYS A 52 6.29 -12.95 -8.33
N GLU A 53 7.28 -13.86 -8.35
CA GLU A 53 7.71 -14.57 -7.15
C GLU A 53 8.18 -13.58 -6.09
N MET A 54 7.76 -13.79 -4.83
CA MET A 54 8.08 -12.87 -3.72
C MET A 54 9.58 -12.75 -3.42
N GLY A 55 10.37 -13.77 -3.73
CA GLY A 55 11.79 -13.80 -3.43
C GLY A 55 12.07 -13.73 -1.93
N LYS A 56 13.26 -13.26 -1.54
CA LYS A 56 13.75 -13.34 -0.15
C LYS A 56 12.94 -12.50 0.84
N SER A 57 12.45 -11.33 0.43
CA SER A 57 11.82 -10.34 1.32
C SER A 57 10.41 -9.93 0.90
N GLY A 58 9.86 -10.48 -0.19
CA GLY A 58 8.55 -10.06 -0.69
C GLY A 58 7.41 -10.31 0.30
N PHE A 59 7.47 -11.41 1.06
CA PHE A 59 6.45 -11.67 2.07
C PHE A 59 6.51 -10.68 3.26
N ASP A 60 7.71 -10.26 3.65
CA ASP A 60 7.88 -9.23 4.67
C ASP A 60 7.39 -7.87 4.18
N TRP A 61 7.69 -7.52 2.93
CA TRP A 61 7.18 -6.30 2.30
C TRP A 61 5.65 -6.31 2.17
N LEU A 62 5.03 -7.46 1.89
CA LEU A 62 3.58 -7.60 1.88
C LEU A 62 2.98 -7.36 3.27
N LYS A 63 3.60 -7.93 4.32
CA LYS A 63 3.22 -7.68 5.72
C LYS A 63 3.35 -6.20 6.10
N ILE A 64 4.47 -5.57 5.78
CA ILE A 64 4.70 -4.14 6.02
C ILE A 64 3.66 -3.29 5.26
N HIS A 65 3.37 -3.65 4.01
CA HIS A 65 2.37 -2.97 3.20
C HIS A 65 0.98 -3.03 3.83
N CYS A 66 0.56 -4.20 4.31
CA CYS A 66 -0.70 -4.37 5.04
C CYS A 66 -0.77 -3.44 6.26
N ILE A 67 0.31 -3.31 7.04
CA ILE A 67 0.33 -2.40 8.19
C ILE A 67 0.32 -0.93 7.76
N ASN A 68 1.04 -0.56 6.71
CA ASN A 68 1.03 0.81 6.20
C ASN A 68 -0.39 1.25 5.80
N LEU A 69 -1.17 0.38 5.16
CA LEU A 69 -2.57 0.65 4.76
C LEU A 69 -3.51 0.84 5.95
N THR A 70 -3.19 0.25 7.11
CA THR A 70 -4.01 0.44 8.32
C THR A 70 -3.92 1.86 8.87
N GLY A 71 -2.85 2.59 8.54
CA GLY A 71 -2.51 3.87 9.17
C GLY A 71 -1.98 3.75 10.60
N LEU A 72 -1.90 2.53 11.15
CA LEU A 72 -1.25 2.26 12.42
C LEU A 72 0.27 2.38 12.27
N LEU A 73 0.96 2.69 13.37
CA LEU A 73 2.42 2.66 13.44
C LEU A 73 3.14 3.56 12.41
N LYS A 74 2.47 4.62 11.91
CA LYS A 74 3.04 5.60 10.96
C LYS A 74 4.38 6.20 11.42
N ARG A 75 4.57 6.35 12.73
CA ARG A 75 5.77 6.91 13.37
C ARG A 75 6.79 5.86 13.82
N GLU A 76 6.51 4.59 13.59
CA GLU A 76 7.42 3.50 13.96
C GLU A 76 8.26 3.02 12.79
N SER A 77 9.37 2.35 13.11
CA SER A 77 10.31 1.79 12.14
C SER A 77 9.71 0.65 11.32
N ILE A 78 10.40 0.27 10.24
CA ILE A 78 10.00 -0.85 9.38
C ILE A 78 9.98 -2.16 10.16
N GLU A 79 10.96 -2.37 11.04
CA GLU A 79 11.09 -3.56 11.89
C GLU A 79 9.90 -3.68 12.84
N SER A 80 9.52 -2.58 13.50
CA SER A 80 8.36 -2.54 14.39
C SER A 80 7.05 -2.85 13.66
N ARG A 81 6.87 -2.33 12.44
CA ARG A 81 5.70 -2.65 11.60
C ARG A 81 5.65 -4.12 11.22
N LEU A 82 6.79 -4.70 10.82
CA LEU A 82 6.89 -6.11 10.49
C LEU A 82 6.63 -7.03 11.70
N ALA A 83 7.17 -6.68 12.87
CA ALA A 83 6.94 -7.40 14.12
C ALA A 83 5.46 -7.36 14.53
N TYR A 84 4.81 -6.20 14.38
CA TYR A 84 3.38 -6.04 14.61
C TYR A 84 2.55 -6.91 13.66
N ALA A 85 2.85 -6.89 12.36
CA ALA A 85 2.17 -7.73 11.37
C ALA A 85 2.29 -9.22 11.73
N THR A 86 3.49 -9.66 12.12
CA THR A 86 3.79 -11.06 12.45
C THR A 86 3.04 -11.52 13.70
N THR A 87 3.01 -10.67 14.74
CA THR A 87 2.26 -10.95 15.98
C THR A 87 0.74 -11.00 15.74
N ASN A 88 0.24 -10.19 14.80
CA ASN A 88 -1.20 -10.04 14.53
C ASN A 88 -1.68 -10.84 13.31
N LEU A 89 -0.92 -11.84 12.83
CA LEU A 89 -1.32 -12.68 11.69
C LEU A 89 -2.72 -13.28 11.85
N GLY A 90 -3.14 -13.62 13.08
CA GLY A 90 -4.49 -14.11 13.34
C GLY A 90 -5.59 -13.12 12.97
N LEU A 91 -5.39 -11.80 13.21
CA LEU A 91 -6.36 -10.76 12.84
C LEU A 91 -6.39 -10.53 11.32
N ILE A 92 -5.22 -10.61 10.69
CA ILE A 92 -5.04 -10.48 9.25
C ILE A 92 -5.77 -11.64 8.54
N CYS A 93 -5.51 -12.89 8.94
CA CYS A 93 -6.17 -14.07 8.37
C CYS A 93 -7.69 -14.06 8.63
N ASP A 94 -8.14 -13.73 9.84
CA ASP A 94 -9.58 -13.62 10.15
C ASP A 94 -10.28 -12.58 9.25
N SER A 95 -9.61 -11.46 8.97
CA SER A 95 -10.14 -10.44 8.05
C SER A 95 -10.28 -10.97 6.62
N ALA A 96 -9.36 -11.82 6.16
CA ALA A 96 -9.40 -12.44 4.84
C ALA A 96 -10.46 -13.54 4.71
N GLU A 97 -10.63 -14.34 5.76
CA GLU A 97 -11.53 -15.51 5.77
C GLU A 97 -12.97 -15.12 6.07
N ASN A 98 -13.18 -14.22 7.03
CA ASN A 98 -14.49 -13.84 7.55
C ASN A 98 -14.67 -12.31 7.51
N PRO A 99 -14.58 -11.65 6.34
CA PRO A 99 -14.55 -10.19 6.25
C PRO A 99 -15.79 -9.50 6.83
N TRP A 100 -16.94 -10.18 6.84
CA TRP A 100 -18.23 -9.62 7.30
C TRP A 100 -18.72 -10.16 8.64
N THR A 101 -18.21 -11.31 9.08
CA THR A 101 -18.71 -12.05 10.24
C THR A 101 -17.66 -12.24 11.33
N GLY A 102 -16.38 -12.10 11.00
CA GLY A 102 -15.26 -12.15 11.95
C GLY A 102 -15.08 -10.85 12.72
N ARG A 103 -13.85 -10.56 13.12
CA ARG A 103 -13.52 -9.39 13.96
C ARG A 103 -13.49 -8.06 13.21
N LYS A 104 -13.54 -8.09 11.87
CA LYS A 104 -13.60 -6.88 11.01
C LYS A 104 -12.44 -5.90 11.25
N TRP A 105 -11.26 -6.42 11.61
CA TRP A 105 -10.08 -5.60 11.88
C TRP A 105 -9.72 -4.71 10.69
N TRP A 106 -9.82 -5.24 9.46
CA TRP A 106 -9.60 -4.47 8.23
C TRP A 106 -10.47 -3.21 8.10
N MET A 107 -11.71 -3.21 8.63
CA MET A 107 -12.63 -2.07 8.53
C MET A 107 -12.20 -0.88 9.39
N GLN A 108 -11.28 -1.08 10.33
CA GLN A 108 -10.75 -0.03 11.21
C GLN A 108 -9.54 0.70 10.59
N SER A 109 -9.09 0.25 9.41
CA SER A 109 -7.95 0.81 8.69
C SER A 109 -8.28 2.16 8.03
N GLU A 110 -7.26 2.98 7.79
CA GLU A 110 -7.39 4.17 6.95
C GLU A 110 -7.76 3.83 5.49
N GLU A 111 -7.17 2.77 4.93
CA GLU A 111 -7.43 2.28 3.57
C GLU A 111 -8.05 0.85 3.63
N PRO A 112 -9.31 0.72 4.06
CA PRO A 112 -9.88 -0.57 4.48
C PRO A 112 -9.92 -1.61 3.36
N TRP A 113 -10.34 -1.26 2.14
CA TRP A 113 -10.45 -2.23 1.05
C TRP A 113 -9.09 -2.68 0.54
N GLN A 114 -8.10 -1.79 0.48
CA GLN A 114 -6.72 -2.19 0.21
C GLN A 114 -6.16 -3.07 1.33
N THR A 115 -6.44 -2.76 2.61
CA THR A 115 -6.04 -3.63 3.73
C THR A 115 -6.65 -5.02 3.58
N LEU A 116 -7.93 -5.12 3.24
CA LEU A 116 -8.58 -6.42 3.01
C LEU A 116 -7.93 -7.20 1.85
N ALA A 117 -7.61 -6.53 0.74
CA ALA A 117 -6.90 -7.15 -0.38
C ALA A 117 -5.51 -7.67 0.06
N ALA A 118 -4.78 -6.91 0.86
CA ALA A 118 -3.50 -7.35 1.44
C ALA A 118 -3.66 -8.52 2.41
N CYS A 119 -4.70 -8.52 3.26
CA CYS A 119 -5.03 -9.63 4.14
C CYS A 119 -5.27 -10.92 3.35
N ILE A 120 -6.04 -10.83 2.25
CA ILE A 120 -6.32 -11.98 1.37
C ILE A 120 -5.02 -12.53 0.77
N GLU A 121 -4.15 -11.67 0.23
CA GLU A 121 -2.87 -12.10 -0.33
C GLU A 121 -1.97 -12.76 0.73
N ILE A 122 -1.93 -12.24 1.96
CA ILE A 122 -1.17 -12.84 3.07
C ILE A 122 -1.73 -14.22 3.44
N ARG A 123 -3.06 -14.35 3.53
CA ARG A 123 -3.73 -15.63 3.80
C ARG A 123 -3.41 -16.65 2.71
N ASP A 124 -3.47 -16.24 1.43
CA ASP A 124 -3.20 -17.11 0.30
C ASP A 124 -1.74 -17.61 0.32
N VAL A 125 -0.77 -16.76 0.68
CA VAL A 125 0.63 -17.17 0.87
C VAL A 125 0.74 -18.24 1.94
N LEU A 126 0.14 -18.01 3.12
CA LEU A 126 0.22 -18.92 4.26
C LEU A 126 -0.47 -20.27 3.99
N GLN A 127 -1.57 -20.26 3.23
CA GLN A 127 -2.35 -21.47 2.91
C GLN A 127 -1.87 -22.20 1.66
N SER A 128 -1.02 -21.59 0.84
CA SER A 128 -0.53 -22.17 -0.42
C SER A 128 0.24 -23.48 -0.24
N GLY A 129 0.79 -23.73 0.95
CA GLY A 129 1.63 -24.90 1.24
C GLY A 129 2.99 -24.90 0.52
N ILE A 130 3.31 -23.85 -0.24
CA ILE A 130 4.61 -23.66 -0.90
C ILE A 130 5.48 -22.72 -0.06
N ASP A 131 6.78 -22.75 -0.34
CA ASP A 131 7.72 -21.75 0.18
C ASP A 131 7.22 -20.34 -0.19
N PRO A 132 6.97 -19.44 0.78
CA PRO A 132 6.51 -18.07 0.52
C PRO A 132 7.37 -17.32 -0.50
N ARG A 133 8.67 -17.63 -0.58
CA ARG A 133 9.59 -16.99 -1.54
C ARG A 133 9.25 -17.30 -3.00
N ARG A 134 8.56 -18.40 -3.25
CA ARG A 134 8.14 -18.87 -4.59
C ARG A 134 6.68 -18.55 -4.89
N PHE A 135 5.94 -18.00 -3.94
CA PHE A 135 4.57 -17.57 -4.17
C PHE A 135 4.55 -16.44 -5.20
N VAL A 136 3.73 -16.58 -6.24
CA VAL A 136 3.59 -15.57 -7.30
C VAL A 136 2.53 -14.57 -6.87
N SER A 137 2.97 -13.42 -6.38
CA SER A 137 2.08 -12.35 -5.95
C SER A 137 1.73 -11.41 -7.09
N HIS A 138 0.50 -10.92 -7.06
CA HIS A 138 -0.04 -9.95 -8.03
C HIS A 138 -0.33 -8.59 -7.38
N LEU A 139 -0.29 -8.50 -6.05
CA LEU A 139 -0.66 -7.30 -5.32
C LEU A 139 0.43 -6.23 -5.46
N PRO A 140 0.11 -4.98 -5.86
CA PRO A 140 1.05 -3.89 -5.84
C PRO A 140 1.42 -3.52 -4.40
N ILE A 141 2.71 -3.27 -4.15
CA ILE A 141 3.21 -2.74 -2.87
C ILE A 141 3.57 -1.28 -3.06
N HIS A 142 2.94 -0.40 -2.30
CA HIS A 142 3.14 1.05 -2.38
C HIS A 142 4.33 1.51 -1.52
N GLN A 143 5.11 2.44 -2.05
CA GLN A 143 6.12 3.24 -1.35
C GLN A 143 5.88 4.70 -1.73
N ASP A 144 5.74 5.59 -0.74
CA ASP A 144 5.45 7.01 -0.97
C ASP A 144 6.34 7.88 -0.08
N GLY A 145 6.65 9.08 -0.56
CA GLY A 145 7.38 10.11 0.19
C GLY A 145 6.44 10.88 1.11
N SER A 146 6.82 11.07 2.38
CA SER A 146 5.97 11.72 3.40
C SER A 146 5.54 13.15 3.00
N CYS A 147 6.41 13.89 2.31
CA CYS A 147 6.08 15.16 1.69
C CYS A 147 7.04 15.48 0.51
N ASN A 148 6.78 14.90 -0.66
CA ASN A 148 7.65 15.03 -1.85
C ASN A 148 7.99 16.50 -2.20
N GLY A 149 7.05 17.43 -2.02
CA GLY A 149 7.29 18.86 -2.28
C GLY A 149 8.38 19.45 -1.39
N PHE A 150 8.30 19.24 -0.06
CA PHE A 150 9.31 19.73 0.87
C PHE A 150 10.63 18.95 0.77
N GLN A 151 10.60 17.67 0.39
CA GLN A 151 11.81 16.92 0.06
C GLN A 151 12.58 17.61 -1.08
N HIS A 152 11.90 18.02 -2.16
CA HIS A 152 12.56 18.76 -3.23
C HIS A 152 13.09 20.13 -2.76
N TYR A 153 12.33 20.89 -1.97
CA TYR A 153 12.79 22.18 -1.44
C TYR A 153 14.02 22.03 -0.55
N ALA A 154 14.01 21.09 0.40
CA ALA A 154 15.14 20.82 1.29
C ALA A 154 16.38 20.39 0.50
N ALA A 155 16.22 19.55 -0.53
CA ALA A 155 17.31 19.13 -1.39
C ALA A 155 17.89 20.30 -2.22
N MET A 156 17.03 21.14 -2.81
CA MET A 156 17.46 22.32 -3.59
C MET A 156 18.18 23.35 -2.72
N GLY A 157 17.64 23.63 -1.52
CA GLY A 157 18.21 24.59 -0.58
C GLY A 157 19.36 24.04 0.26
N ARG A 158 19.62 22.72 0.20
CA ARG A 158 20.52 21.99 1.11
C ARG A 158 20.23 22.28 2.59
N ASP A 159 18.95 22.44 2.93
CA ASP A 159 18.51 22.70 4.30
C ASP A 159 18.53 21.41 5.10
N LEU A 160 19.53 21.27 5.97
CA LEU A 160 19.70 20.09 6.83
C LEU A 160 18.55 19.91 7.82
N LYS A 161 17.97 21.00 8.34
CA LYS A 161 16.87 20.91 9.30
C LYS A 161 15.61 20.44 8.60
N GLY A 162 15.25 21.09 7.50
CA GLY A 162 14.13 20.65 6.65
C GLY A 162 14.32 19.22 6.15
N ALA A 163 15.54 18.84 5.73
CA ALA A 163 15.86 17.49 5.28
C ALA A 163 15.65 16.42 6.35
N ALA A 164 15.93 16.71 7.63
CA ALA A 164 15.64 15.80 8.73
C ALA A 164 14.13 15.59 8.93
N GLU A 165 13.33 16.65 8.86
CA GLU A 165 11.86 16.61 9.05
C GLU A 165 11.13 15.83 7.94
N VAL A 166 11.73 15.71 6.76
CA VAL A 166 11.14 15.07 5.58
C VAL A 166 11.86 13.79 5.13
N ASN A 167 12.63 13.17 6.04
CA ASN A 167 13.25 11.85 5.85
C ASN A 167 14.32 11.79 4.73
N LEU A 168 14.99 12.89 4.40
CA LEU A 168 16.16 12.88 3.51
C LEU A 168 17.45 12.50 4.24
N ILE A 169 17.51 12.75 5.54
CA ILE A 169 18.61 12.30 6.40
C ILE A 169 18.22 10.93 6.99
N PRO A 170 19.09 9.92 6.92
CA PRO A 170 18.83 8.62 7.53
C PRO A 170 18.50 8.72 9.02
N SER A 171 17.46 8.00 9.44
CA SER A 171 16.98 7.93 10.82
C SER A 171 16.41 6.54 11.09
N GLU A 172 16.43 6.12 12.36
CA GLU A 172 15.84 4.86 12.80
C GLU A 172 14.31 4.87 12.71
N LYS A 173 13.70 6.03 13.00
CA LYS A 173 12.25 6.26 12.90
C LYS A 173 11.93 7.34 11.88
N PRO A 174 10.78 7.23 11.18
CA PRO A 174 10.36 8.25 10.25
C PRO A 174 10.00 9.55 10.99
N ALA A 175 10.52 10.66 10.49
CA ALA A 175 10.12 12.00 10.88
C ALA A 175 8.74 12.35 10.31
N ASP A 176 8.01 13.18 11.05
CA ASP A 176 6.63 13.57 10.77
C ASP A 176 6.48 15.10 10.84
N ILE A 177 6.77 15.75 9.72
CA ILE A 177 6.69 17.21 9.59
C ILE A 177 5.29 17.76 9.92
N TYR A 178 4.22 17.00 9.69
CA TYR A 178 2.86 17.46 9.97
C TYR A 178 2.64 17.62 11.47
N SER A 179 3.18 16.70 12.27
CA SER A 179 3.13 16.78 13.72
C SER A 179 4.03 17.86 14.29
N SER A 180 5.19 18.08 13.66
CA SER A 180 6.14 19.16 14.00
C SER A 180 5.53 20.56 13.78
N VAL A 181 4.71 20.73 12.74
CA VAL A 181 4.02 22.00 12.45
C VAL A 181 2.79 22.21 13.35
N ALA A 182 2.14 21.14 13.81
CA ALA A 182 0.94 21.21 14.63
C ALA A 182 1.20 21.47 16.12
N SER A 183 2.45 21.35 16.58
CA SER A 183 2.89 21.62 17.96
C SER A 183 3.18 23.08 18.21
#